data_AF-A0A1M5JWP6-F1
#
_entry.id   AF-A0A1M5JWP6-F1
#
_cell.length_a   1.000
_cell.length_b   1.000
_cell.length_c   1.000
_cell.angle_alpha   90.00
_cell.angle_beta   90.00
_cell.angle_gamma   90.00
#
_symmetry.space_group_name_H-M   'P 1'
#
loop_
_entity.id
_entity.type
_entity.pdbx_description
1 polymer ?
#
loop_
_entity_poly.entity_id
_entity_poly.type
_entity_poly.pdbx_seq_one_letter_code
_entity_poly.pdbx_strand_id
1 'polypeptide(L)'
;MLIRKLCTSLSVVILASQSVFATTWGEAEVADPILTGETCQVSEPASYGSYIYHWPSKYDQVFWPYTDRHGIWVCEASGFVGLIGDFTLSEQEKAAITHYLSAHTPDNTTIVGKLETLEALTAIRDLDGDERNHMKRLLARWYEDLGDPVKANKYRQAALSEIALFLANNAAGEVDEYHRLQYLYVATAYSYHLGKTDDGNTYKQAFEQLSLSLKDPDNLGFADYIKALLEDIRTIPLGGALSLPVDQ
;
A
#
# COMPACT_ATOMS: atom_id res chain seq x y z
N MET A 1 -57.98 -48.24 6.83
CA MET A 1 -56.77 -47.52 7.25
C MET A 1 -56.23 -46.75 6.05
N LEU A 2 -56.54 -45.46 5.94
CA LEU A 2 -56.01 -44.55 4.91
C LEU A 2 -54.71 -43.93 5.43
N ILE A 3 -53.62 -44.07 4.68
CA ILE A 3 -52.36 -43.35 4.92
C ILE A 3 -52.27 -42.24 3.87
N ARG A 4 -52.53 -40.99 4.27
CA ARG A 4 -52.16 -39.79 3.52
C ARG A 4 -51.02 -39.11 4.27
N LYS A 5 -49.79 -39.24 3.78
CA LYS A 5 -48.67 -38.40 4.23
C LYS A 5 -48.62 -37.17 3.32
N LEU A 6 -48.95 -36.02 3.88
CA LEU A 6 -48.67 -34.70 3.30
C LEU A 6 -47.14 -34.48 3.39
N CYS A 7 -46.46 -34.42 2.26
CA CYS A 7 -45.12 -33.85 2.17
C CYS A 7 -45.24 -32.35 1.88
N THR A 8 -45.15 -31.53 2.92
CA THR A 8 -45.02 -30.08 2.81
C THR A 8 -43.54 -29.74 2.60
N SER A 9 -43.17 -29.46 1.36
CA SER A 9 -41.84 -28.93 1.01
C SER A 9 -41.76 -27.46 1.39
N LEU A 10 -41.08 -27.14 2.48
CA LEU A 10 -40.78 -25.77 2.90
C LEU A 10 -39.47 -25.33 2.24
N SER A 11 -39.56 -24.66 1.08
CA SER A 11 -38.40 -24.05 0.42
C SER A 11 -37.95 -22.81 1.21
N VAL A 12 -36.87 -22.94 1.97
CA VAL A 12 -36.17 -21.83 2.60
C VAL A 12 -35.39 -21.08 1.53
N VAL A 13 -35.85 -19.89 1.13
CA VAL A 13 -35.06 -18.96 0.32
C VAL A 13 -34.08 -18.24 1.26
N ILE A 14 -32.85 -18.74 1.33
CA ILE A 14 -31.75 -18.02 1.97
C ILE A 14 -31.31 -16.93 0.98
N LEU A 15 -31.82 -15.71 1.16
CA LEU A 15 -31.24 -14.51 0.56
C LEU A 15 -29.89 -14.26 1.23
N ALA A 16 -28.83 -14.82 0.65
CA ALA A 16 -27.47 -14.47 1.00
C ALA A 16 -27.23 -13.02 0.55
N SER A 17 -27.24 -12.09 1.50
CA SER A 17 -26.71 -10.74 1.32
C SER A 17 -25.21 -10.85 1.09
N GLN A 18 -24.80 -11.13 -0.15
CA GLN A 18 -23.40 -11.01 -0.50
C GLN A 18 -23.06 -9.51 -0.49
N SER A 19 -22.37 -9.08 0.56
CA SER A 19 -21.69 -7.79 0.57
C SER A 19 -20.68 -7.81 -0.57
N VAL A 20 -21.06 -7.24 -1.70
CA VAL A 20 -20.20 -7.13 -2.88
C VAL A 20 -19.12 -6.10 -2.54
N PHE A 21 -18.01 -6.57 -1.98
CA PHE A 21 -16.78 -5.78 -1.82
C PHE A 21 -16.06 -5.70 -3.17
N ALA A 22 -16.60 -4.91 -4.09
CA ALA A 22 -16.04 -4.75 -5.44
C ALA A 22 -15.59 -3.31 -5.69
N THR A 23 -14.32 -3.14 -6.03
CA THR A 23 -13.81 -1.93 -6.67
C THR A 23 -14.07 -2.01 -8.17
N THR A 24 -14.41 -0.90 -8.81
CA THR A 24 -14.57 -0.83 -10.26
C THR A 24 -13.53 0.12 -10.86
N TRP A 25 -13.10 -0.22 -12.08
CA TRP A 25 -12.11 0.52 -12.84
C TRP A 25 -12.71 1.01 -14.16
N GLY A 26 -12.35 2.20 -14.58
CA GLY A 26 -12.65 2.77 -15.89
C GLY A 26 -11.37 2.91 -16.72
N GLU A 27 -11.52 2.90 -18.05
CA GLU A 27 -10.44 3.27 -18.97
C GLU A 27 -10.30 4.80 -19.00
N ALA A 28 -9.06 5.27 -19.04
CA ALA A 28 -8.72 6.68 -19.13
C ALA A 28 -7.50 6.88 -20.05
N GLU A 29 -7.34 8.10 -20.55
CA GLU A 29 -6.21 8.49 -21.38
C GLU A 29 -5.46 9.65 -20.72
N VAL A 30 -4.15 9.49 -20.54
CA VAL A 30 -3.26 10.49 -19.92
C VAL A 30 -2.11 10.84 -20.86
N ALA A 31 -1.52 12.03 -20.72
CA ALA A 31 -0.35 12.40 -21.52
C ALA A 31 0.86 11.53 -21.18
N ASP A 32 1.63 11.12 -22.20
CA ASP A 32 2.91 10.45 -21.98
C ASP A 32 3.93 11.48 -21.43
N PRO A 33 4.51 11.26 -20.23
CA PRO A 33 5.41 12.24 -19.64
C PRO A 33 6.75 12.33 -20.41
N ILE A 34 7.12 11.30 -21.17
CA ILE A 34 8.37 11.22 -21.91
C ILE A 34 8.16 11.71 -23.35
N LEU A 35 7.17 11.17 -24.06
CA LEU A 35 6.92 11.49 -25.47
C LEU A 35 5.90 12.61 -25.63
N THR A 36 6.39 13.81 -25.98
CA THR A 36 5.53 14.99 -26.15
C THR A 36 4.49 14.78 -27.26
N GLY A 37 3.22 14.90 -26.91
CA GLY A 37 2.08 14.78 -27.84
C GLY A 37 1.51 13.37 -27.95
N GLU A 38 2.15 12.38 -27.33
CA GLU A 38 1.63 11.02 -27.20
C GLU A 38 0.79 10.88 -25.93
N THR A 39 -0.03 9.84 -25.90
CA THR A 39 -0.89 9.50 -24.77
C THR A 39 -0.80 8.03 -24.39
N CYS A 40 -1.16 7.73 -23.14
CA CYS A 40 -1.12 6.40 -22.54
C CYS A 40 -2.53 6.01 -22.12
N GLN A 41 -2.92 4.78 -22.48
CA GLN A 41 -4.17 4.19 -22.02
C GLN A 41 -3.96 3.58 -20.64
N VAL A 42 -4.69 4.06 -19.65
CA VAL A 42 -4.53 3.69 -18.24
C VAL A 42 -5.88 3.32 -17.61
N SER A 43 -5.85 2.84 -16.37
CA SER A 43 -7.05 2.52 -15.59
C SER A 43 -7.20 3.47 -14.41
N GLU A 44 -8.40 4.01 -14.23
CA GLU A 44 -8.74 4.88 -13.09
C GLU A 44 -9.84 4.29 -12.20
N PRO A 45 -9.81 4.57 -10.89
CA PRO A 45 -10.91 4.32 -9.97
C PRO A 45 -12.25 4.82 -10.49
N ALA A 46 -13.21 3.92 -10.73
CA ALA A 46 -14.59 4.27 -11.04
C ALA A 46 -15.50 4.22 -9.81
N SER A 47 -15.27 3.26 -8.90
CA SER A 47 -15.99 3.15 -7.63
C SER A 47 -15.22 2.29 -6.63
N TYR A 48 -15.28 2.68 -5.36
CA TYR A 48 -14.72 1.95 -4.23
C TYR A 48 -15.45 2.34 -2.94
N GLY A 49 -15.28 1.57 -1.89
CA GLY A 49 -15.85 1.85 -0.57
C GLY A 49 -14.79 1.80 0.53
N SER A 50 -15.17 2.17 1.75
CA SER A 50 -14.26 2.20 2.92
C SER A 50 -13.71 0.84 3.33
N TYR A 51 -14.23 -0.26 2.79
CA TYR A 51 -13.72 -1.61 3.03
C TYR A 51 -12.25 -1.77 2.58
N ILE A 52 -11.75 -0.94 1.64
CA ILE A 52 -10.34 -0.98 1.20
C ILE A 52 -9.36 -0.72 2.34
N TYR A 53 -9.77 0.04 3.37
CA TYR A 53 -8.95 0.30 4.57
C TYR A 53 -8.87 -0.92 5.50
N HIS A 54 -9.69 -1.94 5.28
CA HIS A 54 -9.65 -3.18 6.06
C HIS A 54 -8.81 -4.28 5.39
N TRP A 55 -8.37 -4.06 4.16
CA TRP A 55 -7.54 -5.00 3.41
C TRP A 55 -6.15 -5.18 4.04
N PRO A 56 -5.46 -6.29 3.76
CA PRO A 56 -4.19 -6.60 4.40
C PRO A 56 -3.09 -5.54 4.23
N SER A 57 -3.15 -4.73 3.16
CA SER A 57 -2.16 -3.67 2.94
C SER A 57 -2.16 -2.57 4.01
N LYS A 58 -3.19 -2.51 4.87
CA LYS A 58 -3.24 -1.63 6.03
C LYS A 58 -2.06 -1.83 6.98
N TYR A 59 -1.44 -3.00 7.05
CA TYR A 59 -0.29 -3.21 7.94
C TYR A 59 0.99 -2.53 7.44
N ASP A 60 1.11 -2.32 6.13
CA ASP A 60 2.17 -1.52 5.51
C ASP A 60 1.75 -0.02 5.40
N GLN A 61 0.51 0.32 5.76
CA GLN A 61 -0.12 1.64 5.57
C GLN A 61 0.03 2.17 4.14
N VAL A 62 -0.11 1.25 3.18
CA VAL A 62 -0.22 1.54 1.75
C VAL A 62 -1.56 0.98 1.29
N PHE A 63 -2.32 1.76 0.54
CA PHE A 63 -3.72 1.43 0.26
C PHE A 63 -3.96 1.37 -1.24
N TRP A 64 -5.07 0.72 -1.60
CA TRP A 64 -5.65 0.85 -2.92
C TRP A 64 -5.81 2.35 -3.26
N PRO A 65 -5.54 2.78 -4.51
CA PRO A 65 -5.30 1.96 -5.70
C PRO A 65 -3.87 1.43 -5.89
N TYR A 66 -2.89 1.91 -5.12
CA TYR A 66 -1.46 1.60 -5.36
C TYR A 66 -1.11 0.11 -5.24
N THR A 67 -1.87 -0.62 -4.42
CA THR A 67 -1.67 -2.06 -4.17
C THR A 67 -2.42 -2.96 -5.14
N ASP A 68 -3.02 -2.41 -6.20
CA ASP A 68 -3.70 -3.15 -7.27
C ASP A 68 -2.92 -3.00 -8.57
N ARG A 69 -2.98 -4.01 -9.45
CA ARG A 69 -2.26 -4.00 -10.73
C ARG A 69 -2.65 -2.82 -11.62
N HIS A 70 -3.88 -2.31 -11.48
CA HIS A 70 -4.37 -1.15 -12.22
C HIS A 70 -3.81 0.18 -11.66
N GLY A 71 -3.27 0.16 -10.44
CA GLY A 71 -2.54 1.28 -9.84
C GLY A 71 -1.10 1.46 -10.34
N ILE A 72 -0.61 0.57 -11.21
CA ILE A 72 0.67 0.73 -11.91
C ILE A 72 0.37 1.07 -13.36
N TRP A 73 0.56 2.33 -13.70
CA TRP A 73 0.31 2.86 -15.04
C TRP A 73 1.53 2.68 -15.92
N VAL A 74 1.28 2.36 -17.19
CA VAL A 74 2.30 2.09 -18.19
C VAL A 74 2.01 2.87 -19.45
N CYS A 75 3.01 3.59 -19.95
CA CYS A 75 3.02 4.16 -21.29
C CYS A 75 3.76 3.21 -22.22
N GLU A 76 3.03 2.40 -22.98
CA GLU A 76 3.65 1.36 -23.83
C GLU A 76 4.58 1.96 -24.91
N ALA A 77 4.30 3.17 -25.39
CA ALA A 77 5.10 3.83 -26.42
C ALA A 77 6.48 4.27 -25.91
N SER A 78 6.55 4.89 -24.74
CA SER A 78 7.81 5.33 -24.13
C SER A 78 8.48 4.28 -23.25
N GLY A 79 7.72 3.30 -22.78
CA GLY A 79 8.13 2.37 -21.72
C GLY A 79 8.07 2.99 -20.32
N PHE A 80 7.56 4.22 -20.15
CA PHE A 80 7.43 4.83 -18.83
C PHE A 80 6.45 4.04 -17.95
N VAL A 81 6.84 3.83 -16.69
CA VAL A 81 6.02 3.19 -15.67
C VAL A 81 5.98 4.07 -14.43
N GLY A 82 4.79 4.31 -13.92
CA GLY A 82 4.55 5.13 -12.73
C GLY A 82 3.39 4.59 -11.91
N LEU A 83 3.22 5.12 -10.70
CA LEU A 83 2.00 4.89 -9.95
C LEU A 83 0.85 5.71 -10.55
N ILE A 84 -0.37 5.26 -10.30
CA ILE A 84 -1.57 6.03 -10.61
C ILE A 84 -1.49 7.46 -10.05
N GLY A 85 -1.76 8.44 -10.91
CA GLY A 85 -1.67 9.86 -10.57
C GLY A 85 -0.25 10.45 -10.57
N ASP A 86 0.78 9.63 -10.77
CA ASP A 86 2.18 10.01 -10.62
C ASP A 86 2.92 10.14 -11.97
N PHE A 87 2.30 10.91 -12.88
CA PHE A 87 2.76 11.11 -14.26
C PHE A 87 3.29 12.53 -14.51
N THR A 88 3.49 13.31 -13.46
CA THR A 88 4.10 14.64 -13.55
C THR A 88 5.59 14.53 -13.25
N LEU A 89 6.42 14.96 -14.19
CA LEU A 89 7.87 14.98 -14.06
C LEU A 89 8.39 16.41 -14.21
N SER A 90 9.42 16.74 -13.45
CA SER A 90 10.26 17.90 -13.77
C SER A 90 11.04 17.66 -15.07
N GLU A 91 11.50 18.73 -15.71
CA GLU A 91 12.34 18.63 -16.92
C GLU A 91 13.62 17.82 -16.67
N GLN A 92 14.18 17.91 -15.47
CA GLN A 92 15.37 17.16 -15.07
C GLN A 92 15.08 15.66 -14.97
N GLU A 93 14.00 15.28 -14.30
CA GLU A 93 13.56 13.88 -14.20
C GLU A 93 13.22 13.32 -15.57
N LYS A 94 12.46 14.07 -16.38
CA LYS A 94 12.12 13.68 -17.75
C LYS A 94 13.37 13.38 -18.57
N ALA A 95 14.38 14.25 -18.54
CA ALA A 95 15.63 14.04 -19.25
C ALA A 95 16.39 12.79 -18.77
N ALA A 96 16.50 12.61 -17.45
CA ALA A 96 17.20 11.47 -16.85
C ALA A 96 16.49 10.13 -17.13
N ILE A 97 15.16 10.11 -17.05
CA ILE A 97 14.34 8.94 -17.35
C ILE A 97 14.38 8.61 -18.84
N THR A 98 14.29 9.62 -19.71
CA THR A 98 14.46 9.44 -21.17
C THR A 98 15.81 8.77 -21.48
N HIS A 99 16.88 9.23 -20.83
CA HIS A 99 18.20 8.63 -20.96
C HIS A 99 18.21 7.16 -20.49
N TYR A 100 17.63 6.87 -19.32
CA TYR A 100 17.54 5.51 -18.79
C TYR A 100 16.79 4.57 -19.75
N LEU A 101 15.61 4.97 -20.22
CA LEU A 101 14.75 4.18 -21.13
C LEU A 101 15.36 3.99 -22.53
N SER A 102 16.25 4.90 -22.97
CA SER A 102 17.01 4.70 -24.21
C SER A 102 18.03 3.56 -24.14
N ALA A 103 18.45 3.18 -22.93
CA ALA A 103 19.45 2.14 -22.68
C ALA A 103 18.85 0.84 -22.11
N HIS A 104 17.62 0.88 -21.60
CA HIS A 104 16.96 -0.25 -20.95
C HIS A 104 15.56 -0.43 -21.53
N THR A 105 15.27 -1.64 -22.02
CA THR A 105 13.92 -1.99 -22.49
C THR A 105 13.10 -2.52 -21.31
N PRO A 106 12.02 -1.83 -20.89
CA PRO A 106 11.15 -2.31 -19.81
C PRO A 106 10.46 -3.64 -20.16
N ASP A 107 10.33 -4.55 -19.19
CA ASP A 107 9.38 -5.66 -19.28
C ASP A 107 8.05 -5.23 -18.67
N ASN A 108 7.15 -4.70 -19.49
CA ASN A 108 5.82 -4.30 -19.03
C ASN A 108 4.77 -5.41 -19.18
N THR A 109 5.18 -6.63 -19.54
CA THR A 109 4.26 -7.74 -19.78
C THR A 109 3.89 -8.47 -18.49
N THR A 110 4.76 -8.42 -17.48
CA THR A 110 4.56 -9.05 -16.18
C THR A 110 4.47 -8.01 -15.08
N ILE A 111 3.79 -8.35 -13.98
CA ILE A 111 3.74 -7.47 -12.80
C ILE A 111 5.15 -7.27 -12.20
N VAL A 112 6.00 -8.30 -12.24
CA VAL A 112 7.38 -8.23 -11.75
C VAL A 112 8.18 -7.23 -12.58
N GLY A 113 8.16 -7.34 -13.91
CA GLY A 113 8.88 -6.42 -14.78
C GLY A 113 8.38 -4.98 -14.70
N LYS A 114 7.06 -4.77 -14.51
CA LYS A 114 6.50 -3.44 -14.21
C LYS A 114 7.04 -2.88 -12.91
N LEU A 115 7.11 -3.68 -11.84
CA LEU A 115 7.64 -3.24 -10.55
C LEU A 115 9.14 -2.95 -10.59
N GLU A 116 9.91 -3.75 -11.33
CA GLU A 116 11.35 -3.50 -11.52
C GLU A 116 11.60 -2.21 -12.31
N THR A 117 10.78 -1.96 -13.35
CA THR A 117 10.84 -0.70 -14.09
C THR A 117 10.41 0.47 -13.21
N LEU A 118 9.30 0.36 -12.50
CA LEU A 118 8.83 1.37 -11.54
C LEU A 118 9.92 1.70 -10.52
N GLU A 119 10.52 0.69 -9.88
CA GLU A 119 11.59 0.89 -8.91
C GLU A 119 12.78 1.65 -9.51
N ALA A 120 13.22 1.26 -10.71
CA ALA A 120 14.34 1.92 -11.38
C ALA A 120 14.03 3.37 -11.75
N LEU A 121 12.82 3.65 -12.24
CA LEU A 121 12.39 5.00 -12.59
C LEU A 121 12.22 5.86 -11.33
N THR A 122 11.61 5.33 -10.28
CA THR A 122 11.49 6.02 -8.99
C THR A 122 12.86 6.34 -8.38
N ALA A 123 13.87 5.49 -8.56
CA ALA A 123 15.22 5.78 -8.07
C ALA A 123 15.90 6.97 -8.77
N ILE A 124 15.43 7.37 -9.97
CA ILE A 124 15.90 8.54 -10.70
C ILE A 124 15.21 9.83 -10.22
N ARG A 125 14.02 9.69 -9.64
CA ARG A 125 13.17 10.82 -9.28
C ARG A 125 13.66 11.57 -8.06
N ASP A 126 13.35 12.86 -8.03
CA ASP A 126 13.67 13.74 -6.90
C ASP A 126 12.53 13.72 -5.87
N LEU A 127 12.30 12.54 -5.30
CA LEU A 127 11.30 12.34 -4.28
C LEU A 127 11.80 12.80 -2.91
N ASP A 128 10.89 13.17 -2.03
CA ASP A 128 11.25 13.47 -0.64
C ASP A 128 11.48 12.19 0.20
N GLY A 129 11.77 12.37 1.49
CA GLY A 129 11.99 11.26 2.41
C GLY A 129 10.76 10.37 2.62
N ASP A 130 9.58 10.97 2.73
CA ASP A 130 8.33 10.26 2.96
C ASP A 130 7.90 9.49 1.71
N GLU A 131 7.95 10.13 0.54
CA GLU A 131 7.59 9.51 -0.75
C GLU A 131 8.47 8.29 -1.04
N ARG A 132 9.79 8.40 -0.81
CA ARG A 132 10.71 7.26 -0.92
C ARG A 132 10.42 6.17 0.09
N ASN A 133 9.96 6.51 1.29
CA ASN A 133 9.60 5.52 2.29
C ASN A 133 8.30 4.80 1.91
N HIS A 134 7.30 5.56 1.47
CA HIS A 134 6.04 5.05 0.94
C HIS A 134 6.27 4.04 -0.19
N MET A 135 7.14 4.37 -1.15
CA MET A 135 7.51 3.44 -2.23
C MET A 135 8.11 2.14 -1.70
N LYS A 136 8.98 2.17 -0.68
CA LYS A 136 9.52 0.94 -0.08
C LYS A 136 8.43 0.09 0.58
N ARG A 137 7.50 0.71 1.29
CA ARG A 137 6.36 0.01 1.90
C ARG A 137 5.45 -0.61 0.84
N LEU A 138 5.25 0.08 -0.27
CA LEU A 138 4.50 -0.42 -1.41
C LEU A 138 5.19 -1.61 -2.09
N LEU A 139 6.50 -1.52 -2.35
CA LEU A 139 7.29 -2.62 -2.91
C LEU A 139 7.33 -3.81 -1.94
N ALA A 140 7.44 -3.58 -0.64
CA ALA A 140 7.35 -4.65 0.37
C ALA A 140 6.03 -5.43 0.23
N ARG A 141 4.91 -4.72 0.14
CA ARG A 141 3.58 -5.31 -0.03
C ARG A 141 3.49 -6.12 -1.33
N TRP A 142 3.93 -5.56 -2.45
CA TRP A 142 3.91 -6.23 -3.75
C TRP A 142 4.75 -7.50 -3.78
N TYR A 143 5.99 -7.45 -3.30
CA TYR A 143 6.86 -8.63 -3.32
C TYR A 143 6.37 -9.73 -2.37
N GLU A 144 5.65 -9.38 -1.29
CA GLU A 144 4.96 -10.38 -0.46
C GLU A 144 3.84 -11.08 -1.24
N ASP A 145 2.98 -10.34 -1.96
CA ASP A 145 1.93 -10.92 -2.81
C ASP A 145 2.46 -11.81 -3.93
N LEU A 146 3.66 -11.48 -4.42
CA LEU A 146 4.35 -12.25 -5.45
C LEU A 146 5.06 -13.49 -4.90
N GLY A 147 4.99 -13.75 -3.59
CA GLY A 147 5.63 -14.89 -2.96
C GLY A 147 7.15 -14.74 -2.80
N ASP A 148 7.67 -13.50 -2.79
CA ASP A 148 9.08 -13.18 -2.51
C ASP A 148 9.21 -12.48 -1.14
N PRO A 149 9.09 -13.23 -0.03
CA PRO A 149 9.19 -12.67 1.31
C PRO A 149 10.60 -12.15 1.62
N VAL A 150 11.63 -12.62 0.91
CA VAL A 150 13.02 -12.16 1.12
C VAL A 150 13.15 -10.72 0.62
N LYS A 151 12.70 -10.45 -0.60
CA LYS A 151 12.73 -9.10 -1.17
C LYS A 151 11.75 -8.17 -0.44
N ALA A 152 10.57 -8.66 -0.06
CA ALA A 152 9.64 -7.91 0.78
C ALA A 152 10.28 -7.44 2.10
N ASN A 153 10.92 -8.36 2.83
CA ASN A 153 11.55 -8.05 4.11
C ASN A 153 12.76 -7.11 3.97
N LYS A 154 13.47 -7.14 2.84
CA LYS A 154 14.52 -6.16 2.54
C LYS A 154 13.95 -4.74 2.48
N TYR A 155 12.82 -4.53 1.81
CA TYR A 155 12.19 -3.21 1.78
C TYR A 155 11.60 -2.81 3.13
N ARG A 156 10.96 -3.72 3.87
CA ARG A 156 10.46 -3.43 5.23
C ARG A 156 11.59 -3.00 6.16
N GLN A 157 12.72 -3.69 6.10
CA GLN A 157 13.89 -3.33 6.89
C GLN A 157 14.46 -1.96 6.48
N ALA A 158 14.53 -1.65 5.18
CA ALA A 158 14.97 -0.34 4.71
C ALA A 158 14.01 0.79 5.13
N ALA A 159 12.71 0.58 4.97
CA ALA A 159 11.68 1.53 5.39
C ALA A 159 11.68 1.76 6.91
N LEU A 160 11.81 0.70 7.71
CA LEU A 160 11.92 0.79 9.17
C LEU A 160 13.12 1.64 9.60
N SER A 161 14.28 1.46 8.96
CA SER A 161 15.48 2.23 9.26
C SER A 161 15.28 3.73 8.98
N GLU A 162 14.63 4.09 7.86
CA GLU A 162 14.31 5.48 7.53
C GLU A 162 13.28 6.08 8.49
N ILE A 163 12.22 5.34 8.81
CA ILE A 163 11.22 5.75 9.79
C ILE A 163 11.86 6.03 11.15
N ALA A 164 12.79 5.19 11.60
CA ALA A 164 13.51 5.40 12.85
C ALA A 164 14.30 6.73 12.84
N LEU A 165 14.91 7.09 11.71
CA LEU A 165 15.61 8.36 11.54
C LEU A 165 14.64 9.55 11.55
N PHE A 166 13.52 9.45 10.84
CA PHE A 166 12.48 10.50 10.84
C PHE A 166 11.93 10.75 12.25
N LEU A 167 11.62 9.68 12.99
CA LEU A 167 11.11 9.78 14.36
C LEU A 167 12.15 10.34 15.34
N ALA A 168 13.43 9.97 15.20
CA ALA A 168 14.50 10.45 16.07
C ALA A 168 14.84 11.93 15.83
N ASN A 169 14.80 12.38 14.58
CA ASN A 169 15.17 13.74 14.19
C ASN A 169 14.00 14.74 14.27
N ASN A 170 12.79 14.30 14.64
CA ASN A 170 11.61 15.16 14.65
C ASN A 170 11.56 16.21 15.78
N ALA A 171 12.72 16.59 16.35
CA ALA A 171 12.81 17.62 17.38
C ALA A 171 12.36 19.01 16.88
N ALA A 172 12.39 19.25 15.57
CA ALA A 172 11.96 20.50 14.94
C ALA A 172 10.52 20.48 14.40
N GLY A 173 9.77 19.36 14.54
CA GLY A 173 8.41 19.25 13.99
C GLY A 173 8.35 19.12 12.47
N GLU A 174 9.42 18.62 11.84
CA GLU A 174 9.49 18.38 10.39
C GLU A 174 8.50 17.30 9.94
N VAL A 175 8.18 16.35 10.83
CA VAL A 175 7.14 15.33 10.61
C VAL A 175 5.90 15.73 11.41
N ASP A 176 4.81 16.02 10.71
CA ASP A 176 3.54 16.37 11.33
C ASP A 176 2.96 15.21 12.17
N GLU A 177 1.94 15.51 12.97
CA GLU A 177 1.32 14.53 13.87
C GLU A 177 0.73 13.31 13.12
N TYR A 178 0.15 13.52 11.94
CA TYR A 178 -0.44 12.47 11.13
C TYR A 178 0.63 11.47 10.69
N HIS A 179 1.72 11.96 10.09
CA HIS A 179 2.83 11.13 9.63
C HIS A 179 3.55 10.45 10.80
N ARG A 180 3.68 11.13 11.95
CA ARG A 180 4.23 10.49 13.17
C ARG A 180 3.39 9.31 13.63
N LEU A 181 2.06 9.44 13.66
CA LEU A 181 1.16 8.34 14.03
C LEU A 181 1.32 7.16 13.07
N GLN A 182 1.33 7.43 11.76
CA GLN A 182 1.53 6.41 10.73
C GLN A 182 2.89 5.71 10.90
N TYR A 183 3.96 6.47 11.07
CA TYR A 183 5.31 5.95 11.22
C TYR A 183 5.49 5.12 12.48
N LEU A 184 4.96 5.56 13.62
CA LEU A 184 5.02 4.79 14.86
C LEU A 184 4.27 3.45 14.71
N TYR A 185 3.14 3.44 14.01
CA TYR A 185 2.41 2.22 13.69
C TYR A 185 3.21 1.29 12.78
N VAL A 186 3.69 1.78 11.63
CA VAL A 186 4.45 0.97 10.67
C VAL A 186 5.73 0.44 11.32
N ALA A 187 6.42 1.26 12.09
CA ALA A 187 7.60 0.85 12.83
C ALA A 187 7.30 -0.26 13.84
N THR A 188 6.15 -0.17 14.53
CA THR A 188 5.64 -1.23 15.41
C THR A 188 5.41 -2.53 14.63
N ALA A 189 4.64 -2.47 13.54
CA ALA A 189 4.30 -3.61 12.70
C ALA A 189 5.55 -4.32 12.15
N TYR A 190 6.46 -3.54 11.55
CA TYR A 190 7.70 -4.07 10.96
C TYR A 190 8.66 -4.61 12.02
N SER A 191 8.75 -3.97 13.19
CA SER A 191 9.61 -4.47 14.25
C SER A 191 9.15 -5.83 14.76
N TYR A 192 7.85 -6.03 15.01
CA TYR A 192 7.35 -7.35 15.38
C TYR A 192 7.53 -8.38 14.27
N HIS A 193 7.17 -8.04 13.04
CA HIS A 193 7.32 -8.92 11.89
C HIS A 193 8.77 -9.40 11.70
N LEU A 194 9.74 -8.51 11.90
CA LEU A 194 11.18 -8.78 11.78
C LEU A 194 11.80 -9.37 13.06
N GLY A 195 11.00 -9.68 14.08
CA GLY A 195 11.47 -10.28 15.35
C GLY A 195 12.18 -9.33 16.31
N LYS A 196 12.04 -8.02 16.13
CA LYS A 196 12.56 -6.95 17.00
C LYS A 196 11.51 -6.51 18.02
N THR A 197 11.10 -7.43 18.88
CA THR A 197 9.97 -7.25 19.81
C THR A 197 10.15 -6.03 20.74
N ASP A 198 11.37 -5.78 21.23
CA ASP A 198 11.65 -4.65 22.13
C ASP A 198 11.50 -3.30 21.42
N ASP A 199 11.98 -3.20 20.17
CA ASP A 199 11.79 -2.02 19.33
C ASP A 199 10.29 -1.81 19.04
N GLY A 200 9.57 -2.89 18.72
CA GLY A 200 8.13 -2.85 18.47
C GLY A 200 7.33 -2.36 19.68
N ASN A 201 7.66 -2.83 20.89
CA ASN A 201 7.07 -2.34 22.13
C ASN A 201 7.37 -0.85 22.37
N THR A 202 8.60 -0.42 22.06
CA THR A 202 9.02 0.98 22.18
C THR A 202 8.19 1.90 21.28
N TYR A 203 8.06 1.55 20.00
CA TYR A 203 7.26 2.34 19.05
C TYR A 203 5.77 2.33 19.40
N LYS A 204 5.23 1.20 19.86
CA LYS A 204 3.84 1.09 20.32
C LYS A 204 3.57 2.02 21.50
N GLN A 205 4.45 2.03 22.50
CA GLN A 205 4.32 2.92 23.65
C GLN A 205 4.40 4.39 23.22
N ALA A 206 5.32 4.74 22.32
CA ALA A 206 5.42 6.09 21.79
C ALA A 206 4.17 6.52 21.01
N PHE A 207 3.55 5.62 20.24
CA PHE A 207 2.24 5.85 19.61
C PHE A 207 1.18 6.17 20.66
N GLU A 208 1.03 5.31 21.67
CA GLU A 208 0.03 5.48 22.73
C GLU A 208 0.18 6.82 23.46
N GLN A 209 1.43 7.24 23.74
CA GLN A 209 1.69 8.55 24.36
C GLN A 209 1.33 9.71 23.44
N LEU A 210 1.66 9.63 22.15
CA LEU A 210 1.29 10.67 21.18
C LEU A 210 -0.23 10.81 21.08
N SER A 211 -0.96 9.69 20.97
CA SER A 211 -2.42 9.68 20.86
C SER A 211 -3.14 10.36 22.01
N LEU A 212 -2.59 10.31 23.24
CA LEU A 212 -3.17 10.99 24.41
C LEU A 212 -3.09 12.52 24.34
N SER A 213 -2.19 13.05 23.51
CA SER A 213 -1.91 14.48 23.40
C SER A 213 -2.56 15.15 22.18
N LEU A 214 -3.15 14.36 21.28
CA LEU A 214 -3.78 14.85 20.06
C LEU A 214 -4.97 15.77 20.37
N LYS A 215 -5.08 16.84 19.59
CA LYS A 215 -6.18 17.82 19.69
C LYS A 215 -6.95 17.96 18.39
N ASP A 216 -6.28 17.70 17.27
CA ASP A 216 -6.89 17.76 15.96
C ASP A 216 -7.88 16.59 15.77
N PRO A 217 -9.16 16.86 15.42
CA PRO A 217 -10.17 15.82 15.25
C PRO A 217 -9.83 14.78 14.17
N ASP A 218 -9.16 15.17 13.10
CA ASP A 218 -8.80 14.26 12.01
C ASP A 218 -7.68 13.31 12.48
N ASN A 219 -6.70 13.84 13.21
CA ASN A 219 -5.66 13.01 13.84
C ASN A 219 -6.22 12.08 14.91
N LEU A 220 -7.26 12.51 15.66
CA LEU A 220 -7.95 11.65 16.62
C LEU A 220 -8.64 10.47 15.94
N GLY A 221 -9.40 10.73 14.87
CA GLY A 221 -10.07 9.68 14.10
C GLY A 221 -9.07 8.69 13.47
N PHE A 222 -7.96 9.21 12.95
CA PHE A 222 -6.88 8.36 12.43
C PHE A 222 -6.19 7.55 13.54
N ALA A 223 -5.91 8.15 14.69
CA ALA A 223 -5.32 7.44 15.83
C ALA A 223 -6.22 6.32 16.34
N ASP A 224 -7.54 6.53 16.39
CA ASP A 224 -8.51 5.49 16.77
C ASP A 224 -8.51 4.32 15.79
N TYR A 225 -8.46 4.60 14.48
CA TYR A 225 -8.31 3.57 13.46
C TYR A 225 -7.02 2.78 13.64
N ILE A 226 -5.88 3.45 13.79
CA ILE A 226 -4.57 2.81 13.98
C ILE A 226 -4.53 1.99 15.28
N LYS A 227 -5.14 2.49 16.35
CA LYS A 227 -5.23 1.78 17.63
C LYS A 227 -5.98 0.46 17.50
N ALA A 228 -7.06 0.41 16.71
CA ALA A 228 -7.76 -0.84 16.43
C ALA A 228 -6.83 -1.85 15.72
N LEU A 229 -6.02 -1.38 14.77
CA LEU A 229 -5.07 -2.25 14.05
C LEU A 229 -3.89 -2.73 14.91
N LEU A 230 -3.49 -1.98 15.95
CA LEU A 230 -2.40 -2.37 16.84
C LEU A 230 -2.73 -3.64 17.64
N GLU A 231 -4.01 -3.92 17.88
CA GLU A 231 -4.44 -5.16 18.54
C GLU A 231 -4.18 -6.38 17.64
N ASP A 232 -4.38 -6.25 16.33
CA ASP A 232 -4.14 -7.31 15.35
C ASP A 232 -2.65 -7.66 15.23
N ILE A 233 -1.77 -6.65 15.28
CA ILE A 233 -0.33 -6.81 15.03
C ILE A 233 0.33 -7.83 15.97
N ARG A 234 -0.14 -7.95 17.22
CA ARG A 234 0.40 -8.91 18.19
C ARG A 234 0.20 -10.37 17.78
N THR A 235 -0.71 -10.61 16.83
CA THR A 235 -1.02 -11.95 16.32
C THR A 235 -0.24 -12.30 15.05
N ILE A 236 0.53 -11.35 14.50
CA ILE A 236 1.32 -11.57 13.28
C ILE A 236 2.46 -12.56 13.59
N PRO A 237 2.55 -13.69 12.87
CA PRO A 237 3.62 -14.66 13.08
C PRO A 237 4.97 -14.10 12.62
N LEU A 238 6.03 -14.37 13.38
CA LEU A 238 7.40 -13.97 13.06
C LEU A 238 7.80 -14.43 11.65
N GLY A 239 8.19 -13.49 10.79
CA GLY A 239 8.60 -13.77 9.41
C GLY A 239 7.51 -14.38 8.51
N GLY A 240 6.26 -14.45 8.98
CA GLY A 240 5.11 -14.87 8.18
C GLY A 240 4.61 -13.74 7.28
N ALA A 241 3.44 -13.90 6.66
CA ALA A 241 2.85 -12.80 5.91
C ALA A 241 2.33 -11.72 6.86
N LEU A 242 2.63 -10.45 6.57
CA LEU A 242 2.04 -9.31 7.29
C LEU A 242 0.54 -9.23 7.00
N SER A 243 0.08 -9.77 5.87
CA SER A 243 -1.31 -10.12 5.66
C SER A 243 -1.72 -11.31 6.52
N LEU A 244 -2.36 -11.05 7.67
CA LEU A 244 -3.13 -12.09 8.35
C LEU A 244 -4.16 -12.66 7.35
N PRO A 245 -4.36 -13.98 7.27
CA PRO A 245 -5.46 -14.52 6.50
C PRO A 245 -6.74 -13.89 7.05
N VAL A 246 -7.49 -13.20 6.17
CA VAL A 246 -8.85 -12.78 6.51
C VAL A 246 -9.59 -14.08 6.74
N ASP A 247 -10.05 -14.32 7.97
CA ASP A 247 -10.96 -15.44 8.25
C ASP A 247 -12.10 -15.33 7.24
N GLN A 248 -12.17 -16.32 6.33
CA GLN A 248 -13.21 -16.43 5.31
C GLN A 248 -14.53 -16.89 5.92
#